data_AF-A0A1V4UI62-F1
#
_entry.id   AF-A0A1V4UI62-F1
#
_cell.length_a   1.000
_cell.length_b   1.000
_cell.length_c   1.000
_cell.angle_alpha   90.00
_cell.angle_beta   90.00
_cell.angle_gamma   90.00
#
_symmetry.space_group_name_H-M   'P 1'
#
loop_
_entity.id
_entity.type
_entity.pdbx_description
1 polymer ?
#
loop_
_entity_poly.entity_id
_entity_poly.type
_entity_poly.pdbx_seq_one_letter_code
_entity_poly.pdbx_strand_id
1 'polypeptide(L)'
;MILVILDNRVTAMTGHQPNPSSGMTACGTPVPPVSLEAICRACGVSYVETVDPYDLVSLISVLKEARERPGVKVIIARQPCVITARRAGMRRGRYQVDPETCTACGLCIKFGCPAIEKAGEKAFINDLCSGCGVCVQICPAGAIGREVKR
;
A
#
# COMPACT_ATOMS: atom_id res chain seq x y z
N MET A 1 18.30 10.95 8.51
CA MET A 1 17.31 9.91 8.90
C MET A 1 16.07 10.03 8.02
N ILE A 2 15.50 8.92 7.53
CA ILE A 2 14.18 8.91 6.85
C ILE A 2 13.21 8.21 7.79
N LEU A 3 12.09 8.87 8.13
CA LEU A 3 10.97 8.29 8.87
C LEU A 3 9.83 8.02 7.90
N VAL A 4 9.40 6.77 7.79
CA VAL A 4 8.25 6.40 6.97
C VAL A 4 7.05 6.12 7.88
N ILE A 5 5.98 6.91 7.72
CA ILE A 5 4.73 6.72 8.45
C ILE A 5 3.78 5.93 7.55
N LEU A 6 3.39 4.73 7.99
CA LEU A 6 2.39 3.91 7.30
C LEU A 6 0.99 4.31 7.78
N ASP A 7 0.38 5.26 7.08
CA ASP A 7 -0.93 5.82 7.44
C ASP A 7 -2.06 5.04 6.76
N ASN A 8 -2.67 4.13 7.52
CA ASN A 8 -3.84 3.37 7.09
C ASN A 8 -5.17 3.89 7.63
N ARG A 9 -5.16 5.08 8.25
CA ARG A 9 -6.30 5.78 8.83
C ARG A 9 -7.04 5.06 9.96
N VAL A 10 -6.50 3.97 10.52
CA VAL A 10 -7.16 3.18 11.56
C VAL A 10 -6.17 2.36 12.38
N THR A 11 -6.47 2.02 13.63
CA THR A 11 -5.63 1.08 14.39
C THR A 11 -5.96 -0.36 13.98
N ALA A 12 -5.38 -0.81 12.85
CA ALA A 12 -5.76 -2.05 12.20
C ALA A 12 -5.52 -3.31 13.05
N MET A 13 -4.36 -3.42 13.71
CA MET A 13 -3.95 -4.64 14.41
C MET A 13 -4.75 -4.97 15.67
N THR A 14 -5.38 -3.98 16.30
CA THR A 14 -6.09 -4.16 17.57
C THR A 14 -7.59 -4.31 17.38
N GLY A 15 -8.10 -4.45 16.15
CA GLY A 15 -9.54 -4.57 15.88
C GLY A 15 -10.16 -3.36 15.20
N HIS A 16 -9.37 -2.52 14.53
CA HIS A 16 -9.82 -1.40 13.71
C HIS A 16 -10.47 -0.25 14.52
N GLN A 17 -9.93 0.04 15.70
CA GLN A 17 -10.35 1.22 16.46
C GLN A 17 -10.01 2.50 15.70
N PRO A 18 -10.86 3.54 15.81
CA PRO A 18 -10.49 4.85 15.34
C PRO A 18 -9.29 5.38 16.12
N ASN A 19 -8.49 6.19 15.45
CA ASN A 19 -7.38 6.92 16.02
C ASN A 19 -7.45 8.39 15.53
N PRO A 20 -6.55 9.29 15.97
CA PRO A 20 -6.64 10.71 15.61
C PRO A 20 -6.67 10.98 14.10
N SER A 21 -6.12 10.09 13.28
CA SER A 21 -6.13 10.23 11.81
C SER A 21 -7.42 9.75 11.15
N SER A 22 -8.29 9.02 11.87
CA SER A 22 -9.50 8.38 11.34
C SER A 22 -10.65 9.33 11.04
N GLY A 23 -10.67 10.52 11.64
CA GLY A 23 -11.77 11.48 11.49
C GLY A 23 -13.05 11.08 12.23
N MET A 24 -12.92 10.24 13.25
CA MET A 24 -14.05 9.75 14.05
C MET A 24 -13.56 9.43 15.47
N THR A 25 -14.40 9.69 16.49
CA THR A 25 -14.10 9.32 17.88
C THR A 25 -14.38 7.85 18.15
N ALA A 26 -13.93 7.34 19.30
CA ALA A 26 -14.27 5.99 19.76
C ALA A 26 -15.79 5.74 19.91
N CYS A 27 -16.58 6.81 20.08
CA CYS A 27 -18.04 6.74 20.19
C CYS A 27 -18.76 6.83 18.83
N GLY A 28 -18.02 6.86 17.71
CA GLY A 28 -18.60 6.96 16.37
C GLY A 28 -18.98 8.38 15.95
N THR A 29 -18.57 9.40 16.69
CA THR A 29 -18.83 10.81 16.34
C THR A 29 -17.83 11.28 15.29
N PRO A 30 -18.25 11.81 14.14
CA PRO A 30 -17.35 12.40 13.16
C PRO A 30 -16.62 13.61 13.75
N VAL A 31 -15.30 13.69 13.51
CA VAL A 31 -14.45 14.81 13.94
C VAL A 31 -13.42 15.12 12.86
N PRO A 32 -12.88 16.34 12.79
CA PRO A 32 -11.78 16.63 11.87
C PRO A 32 -10.59 15.69 12.12
N PRO A 33 -10.08 14.97 11.09
CA PRO A 33 -8.92 14.11 11.24
C PRO A 33 -7.66 14.94 11.45
N VAL A 34 -6.79 14.48 12.33
CA VAL A 34 -5.45 15.05 12.51
C VAL A 34 -4.63 14.87 11.23
N SER A 35 -3.97 15.95 10.79
CA SER A 35 -3.02 15.91 9.67
C SER A 35 -1.62 15.55 10.17
N LEU A 36 -1.13 14.38 9.73
CA LEU A 36 0.24 13.96 9.98
C LEU A 36 1.24 14.91 9.33
N GLU A 37 0.93 15.43 8.14
CA GLU A 37 1.76 16.41 7.45
C GLU A 37 1.96 17.68 8.28
N ALA A 38 0.86 18.23 8.80
CA ALA A 38 0.89 19.44 9.60
C ALA A 38 1.69 19.23 10.89
N ILE A 39 1.49 18.09 11.57
CA ILE A 39 2.27 17.73 12.77
C ILE A 39 3.76 17.64 12.45
N CYS A 40 4.14 16.91 11.39
CA CYS A 40 5.54 16.74 11.04
C CYS A 40 6.22 18.08 10.71
N ARG A 41 5.53 18.95 9.96
CA ARG A 41 6.03 20.30 9.67
C ARG A 41 6.12 21.17 10.92
N ALA A 42 5.15 21.09 11.83
CA ALA A 42 5.18 21.80 13.11
C ALA A 42 6.34 21.34 14.02
N CYS A 43 6.75 20.07 13.91
CA CYS A 43 7.95 19.54 14.57
C CYS A 43 9.28 20.01 13.94
N GLY A 44 9.24 20.88 12.92
CA GLY A 44 10.43 21.44 12.26
C GLY A 44 10.99 20.59 11.11
N VAL A 45 10.26 19.58 10.64
CA VAL A 45 10.69 18.78 9.49
C VAL A 45 10.45 19.56 8.19
N SER A 46 11.53 19.84 7.46
CA SER A 46 11.49 20.62 6.21
C SER A 46 11.07 19.81 4.99
N TYR A 47 11.18 18.49 5.02
CA TYR A 47 10.77 17.59 3.93
C TYR A 47 9.72 16.61 4.44
N VAL A 48 8.48 16.83 4.02
CA VAL A 48 7.32 16.02 4.38
C VAL A 48 6.52 15.76 3.11
N GLU A 49 6.60 14.53 2.62
CA GLU A 49 5.91 14.09 1.39
C GLU A 49 4.91 12.99 1.71
N THR A 50 3.74 13.06 1.07
CA THR A 50 2.70 12.03 1.16
C THR A 50 2.62 11.30 -0.16
N VAL A 51 2.72 9.96 -0.13
CA VAL A 51 2.75 9.11 -1.33
C VAL A 51 1.77 7.96 -1.20
N ASP A 52 1.28 7.46 -2.34
CA ASP A 52 0.56 6.20 -2.41
C ASP A 52 1.57 5.03 -2.44
N PRO A 53 1.64 4.16 -1.42
CA PRO A 53 2.51 2.97 -1.45
C PRO A 53 2.19 1.97 -2.56
N TYR A 54 1.03 2.05 -3.23
CA TYR A 54 0.71 1.23 -4.39
C TYR A 54 1.26 1.79 -5.71
N ASP A 55 1.76 3.04 -5.74
CA ASP A 55 2.54 3.58 -6.86
C ASP A 55 4.03 3.43 -6.55
N LEU A 56 4.64 2.34 -7.05
CA LEU A 56 6.05 2.06 -6.77
C LEU A 56 6.98 3.09 -7.42
N VAL A 57 6.60 3.65 -8.57
CA VAL A 57 7.45 4.62 -9.28
C VAL A 57 7.60 5.88 -8.45
N SER A 58 6.46 6.44 -8.02
CA SER A 58 6.45 7.63 -7.18
C SER A 58 7.09 7.38 -5.82
N LEU A 59 6.78 6.24 -5.17
CA LEU A 59 7.36 5.87 -3.87
C LEU A 59 8.89 5.77 -3.94
N ILE A 60 9.43 5.09 -4.95
CA ILE A 60 10.88 4.93 -5.12
C ILE A 60 11.53 6.28 -5.42
N SER A 61 10.88 7.12 -6.24
CA SER A 61 11.39 8.47 -6.56
C SER A 61 11.52 9.33 -5.30
N VAL A 62 10.46 9.40 -4.48
CA VAL A 62 10.46 10.17 -3.23
C VAL A 62 11.46 9.61 -2.22
N LEU A 63 11.59 8.28 -2.11
CA LEU A 63 12.61 7.67 -1.24
C LEU A 63 14.04 8.01 -1.68
N LYS A 64 14.32 8.00 -2.99
CA LYS A 64 15.62 8.39 -3.55
C LYS A 64 15.92 9.87 -3.28
N GLU A 65 14.96 10.74 -3.54
CA GLU A 65 15.12 12.17 -3.28
C GLU A 65 15.34 12.46 -1.79
N ALA A 66 14.57 11.82 -0.90
CA ALA A 66 14.72 11.97 0.55
C ALA A 66 16.10 11.50 1.03
N ARG A 67 16.69 10.47 0.39
CA ARG A 67 18.01 9.96 0.74
C ARG A 67 19.11 11.01 0.52
N GLU A 68 19.03 11.78 -0.56
CA GLU A 68 20.03 12.80 -0.92
C GLU A 68 19.94 14.08 -0.06
N ARG A 69 18.82 14.28 0.63
CA ARG A 69 18.60 15.47 1.48
C ARG A 69 19.20 15.29 2.89
N PRO A 70 19.83 16.31 3.49
CA PRO A 70 20.28 16.25 4.88
C PRO A 70 19.10 16.30 5.87
N GLY A 71 19.37 16.00 7.14
CA GLY A 71 18.39 16.10 8.22
C GLY A 71 17.37 14.95 8.29
N VAL A 72 16.27 15.21 8.99
CA VAL A 72 15.10 14.31 9.12
C VAL A 72 14.16 14.56 7.95
N LYS A 73 13.77 13.48 7.26
CA LYS A 73 12.77 13.50 6.19
C LYS A 73 11.62 12.61 6.60
N VAL A 74 10.39 13.07 6.42
CA VAL A 74 9.20 12.26 6.69
C VAL A 74 8.51 11.94 5.38
N ILE A 75 8.21 10.66 5.18
CA ILE A 75 7.40 10.17 4.07
C ILE A 75 6.16 9.51 4.66
N ILE A 76 4.98 9.99 4.31
CA ILE A 76 3.70 9.43 4.75
C ILE A 76 3.17 8.56 3.62
N ALA A 77 3.32 7.25 3.76
CA ALA A 77 2.75 6.27 2.84
C ALA A 77 1.28 6.04 3.23
N ARG A 78 0.35 6.65 2.48
CA ARG A 78 -1.06 6.70 2.87
C ARG A 78 -1.93 5.83 1.96
N GLN A 79 -2.57 4.83 2.55
CA GLN A 79 -3.62 4.02 1.91
C GLN A 79 -4.58 3.48 2.97
N PRO A 80 -5.91 3.49 2.75
CA PRO A 80 -6.84 2.93 3.73
C PRO A 80 -6.54 1.45 4.01
N CYS A 81 -6.73 1.01 5.25
CA CYS A 81 -6.63 -0.40 5.59
C CYS A 81 -7.56 -1.22 4.69
N VAL A 82 -7.03 -2.28 4.05
CA VAL A 82 -7.76 -3.11 3.09
C VAL A 82 -9.07 -3.66 3.68
N ILE A 83 -9.06 -4.06 4.95
CA ILE A 83 -10.23 -4.61 5.64
C ILE A 83 -11.28 -3.52 5.85
N THR A 84 -10.89 -2.36 6.40
CA THR A 84 -11.80 -1.21 6.58
C THR A 84 -12.36 -0.72 5.25
N ALA A 85 -11.52 -0.61 4.22
CA ALA A 85 -11.94 -0.20 2.90
C ALA A 85 -12.99 -1.15 2.32
N ARG A 86 -12.77 -2.46 2.42
CA ARG A 86 -13.74 -3.48 1.98
C ARG A 86 -15.06 -3.40 2.76
N ARG A 87 -15.02 -3.18 4.08
CA ARG A 87 -16.22 -3.00 4.93
C ARG A 87 -16.99 -1.73 4.55
N ALA A 88 -16.30 -0.67 4.14
CA ALA A 88 -16.88 0.56 3.62
C ALA A 88 -17.37 0.44 2.16
N GLY A 89 -17.37 -0.76 1.58
CA GLY A 89 -17.89 -1.02 0.24
C GLY A 89 -16.89 -0.80 -0.90
N MET A 90 -15.62 -0.44 -0.62
CA MET A 90 -14.61 -0.37 -1.69
C MET A 90 -14.31 -1.78 -2.22
N ARG A 91 -14.59 -1.99 -3.50
CA ARG A 91 -14.30 -3.23 -4.23
C ARG A 91 -13.20 -2.95 -5.26
N ARG A 92 -12.00 -3.45 -4.99
CA ARG A 92 -10.92 -3.50 -5.99
C ARG A 92 -11.00 -4.80 -6.77
N GLY A 93 -10.76 -4.73 -8.07
CA GLY A 93 -10.63 -5.91 -8.91
C GLY A 93 -9.45 -6.77 -8.46
N ARG A 94 -9.56 -8.07 -8.69
CA ARG A 94 -8.47 -9.02 -8.44
C ARG A 94 -7.52 -9.04 -9.64
N TYR A 95 -6.37 -9.66 -9.42
CA TYR A 95 -5.37 -9.89 -10.44
C TYR A 95 -5.18 -11.38 -10.62
N GLN A 96 -4.80 -11.78 -11.83
CA GLN A 96 -4.51 -13.15 -12.20
C GLN A 96 -3.16 -13.19 -12.94
N VAL A 97 -2.50 -14.34 -12.87
CA VAL A 97 -1.30 -14.63 -13.67
C VAL A 97 -1.76 -15.29 -14.95
N ASP A 98 -1.28 -14.81 -16.10
CA ASP A 98 -1.36 -15.52 -17.37
C ASP A 98 -0.24 -16.58 -17.41
N PRO A 99 -0.58 -17.88 -17.39
CA PRO A 99 0.42 -18.93 -17.44
C PRO A 99 1.22 -18.90 -18.75
N GLU A 100 0.65 -18.49 -19.88
CA GLU A 100 1.35 -18.53 -21.18
C GLU A 100 2.48 -17.49 -21.23
N THR A 101 2.25 -16.29 -20.71
CA THR A 101 3.26 -15.23 -20.61
C THR A 101 4.23 -15.41 -19.43
N CYS A 102 3.85 -16.18 -18.40
CA CYS A 102 4.66 -16.33 -17.20
C CYS A 102 5.97 -17.12 -17.44
N THR A 103 7.10 -16.46 -17.17
CA THR A 103 8.47 -17.02 -17.29
C THR A 103 8.98 -17.74 -16.05
N ALA A 104 8.16 -17.92 -15.01
CA ALA A 104 8.54 -18.55 -13.74
C ALA A 104 9.72 -17.89 -12.99
N CYS A 105 10.02 -16.59 -13.23
CA CYS A 105 11.15 -15.90 -12.60
C CYS A 105 11.05 -15.72 -11.06
N GLY A 106 9.86 -15.89 -10.48
CA GLY A 106 9.63 -15.84 -9.03
C GLY A 106 9.71 -14.46 -8.37
N LEU A 107 9.89 -13.37 -9.13
CA LEU A 107 10.02 -12.01 -8.57
C LEU A 107 8.77 -11.59 -7.76
N CYS A 108 7.58 -11.93 -8.27
CA CYS A 108 6.31 -11.65 -7.59
C CYS A 108 6.11 -12.46 -6.30
N ILE A 109 6.72 -13.64 -6.20
CA ILE A 109 6.72 -14.45 -4.97
C ILE A 109 7.66 -13.82 -3.94
N LYS A 110 8.87 -13.42 -4.37
CA LYS A 110 9.86 -12.74 -3.50
C LYS A 110 9.36 -11.43 -2.92
N PHE A 111 8.43 -10.75 -3.61
CA PHE A 111 7.75 -9.57 -3.08
C PHE A 111 6.97 -9.87 -1.78
N GLY A 112 6.57 -11.11 -1.53
CA GLY A 112 5.97 -11.51 -0.25
C GLY A 112 4.49 -11.17 -0.13
N CYS A 113 3.77 -11.05 -1.25
CA CYS A 113 2.32 -10.90 -1.21
C CYS A 113 1.69 -12.21 -0.69
N PRO A 114 0.82 -12.16 0.34
CA PRO A 114 0.17 -13.37 0.87
C PRO A 114 -0.81 -14.02 -0.12
N ALA A 115 -1.18 -13.31 -1.20
CA ALA A 115 -2.07 -13.81 -2.23
C ALA A 115 -1.34 -14.49 -3.40
N ILE A 116 -0.01 -14.56 -3.38
CA ILE A 116 0.80 -15.12 -4.46
C ILE A 116 1.49 -16.38 -3.96
N GLU A 117 1.24 -17.50 -4.64
CA GLU A 117 1.80 -18.81 -4.32
C GLU A 117 2.38 -19.48 -5.57
N LYS A 118 3.17 -20.54 -5.37
CA LYS A 118 3.71 -21.35 -6.47
C LYS A 118 2.73 -22.47 -6.81
N ALA A 119 2.24 -22.52 -8.04
CA ALA A 119 1.47 -23.63 -8.59
C ALA A 119 2.34 -24.38 -9.61
N GLY A 120 2.97 -25.47 -9.17
CA GLY A 120 4.01 -26.15 -9.94
C GLY A 120 5.25 -25.27 -10.10
N GLU A 121 5.59 -24.88 -11.34
CA GLU A 121 6.70 -23.96 -11.62
C GLU A 121 6.30 -22.49 -11.73
N LYS A 122 5.00 -22.19 -11.95
CA LYS A 122 4.53 -20.83 -12.22
C LYS A 122 3.86 -20.22 -10.98
N ALA A 123 3.73 -18.89 -10.98
CA ALA A 123 3.02 -18.17 -9.93
C ALA A 123 1.50 -18.26 -10.14
N PHE A 124 0.76 -18.31 -9.05
CA PHE A 124 -0.71 -18.28 -9.03
C PHE A 124 -1.17 -17.22 -8.01
N ILE A 125 -2.26 -16.51 -8.32
CA ILE A 125 -2.87 -15.52 -7.43
C ILE A 125 -4.18 -16.08 -6.89
N ASN A 126 -4.27 -16.23 -5.57
CA ASN A 126 -5.42 -16.83 -4.89
C ASN A 126 -6.43 -15.78 -4.37
N ASP A 127 -7.41 -16.26 -3.59
CA ASP A 127 -8.53 -15.44 -3.14
C ASP A 127 -8.22 -14.35 -2.11
N LEU A 128 -7.01 -14.35 -1.57
CA LEU A 128 -6.54 -13.32 -0.64
C LEU A 128 -6.20 -12.00 -1.36
N CYS A 129 -6.21 -12.00 -2.70
CA CYS A 129 -5.87 -10.82 -3.50
C CYS A 129 -6.73 -9.60 -3.12
N SER A 130 -6.05 -8.54 -2.67
CA SER A 130 -6.67 -7.27 -2.26
C SER A 130 -6.81 -6.25 -3.39
N GLY A 131 -6.25 -6.55 -4.57
CA GLY A 131 -6.32 -5.67 -5.73
C GLY A 131 -5.41 -4.45 -5.64
N CYS A 132 -4.30 -4.50 -4.91
CA CYS A 132 -3.35 -3.38 -4.81
C CYS A 132 -2.61 -3.05 -6.12
N GLY A 133 -2.45 -4.02 -7.03
CA GLY A 133 -1.79 -3.82 -8.33
C GLY A 133 -0.27 -3.73 -8.28
N VAL A 134 0.36 -3.85 -7.10
CA VAL A 134 1.82 -3.82 -6.97
C VAL A 134 2.48 -4.98 -7.72
N CYS A 135 1.85 -6.15 -7.71
CA CYS A 135 2.35 -7.33 -8.43
C CYS A 135 2.46 -7.13 -9.96
N VAL A 136 1.63 -6.28 -10.55
CA VAL A 136 1.70 -5.94 -11.98
C VAL A 136 2.95 -5.13 -12.28
N GLN A 137 3.24 -4.13 -11.43
CA GLN A 137 4.38 -3.22 -11.61
C GLN A 137 5.73 -3.94 -11.47
N ILE A 138 5.79 -5.02 -10.68
CA ILE A 138 7.02 -5.79 -10.47
C ILE A 138 7.20 -6.93 -11.47
N CYS A 139 6.20 -7.28 -12.28
CA CYS A 139 6.30 -8.41 -13.20
C CYS A 139 7.04 -7.99 -14.49
N PRO A 140 8.29 -8.45 -14.74
CA PRO A 140 9.05 -8.00 -15.90
C PRO A 140 8.50 -8.56 -17.22
N ALA A 141 7.81 -9.70 -17.17
CA ALA A 141 7.20 -10.34 -18.34
C ALA A 141 5.82 -9.76 -18.70
N GLY A 142 5.24 -8.90 -17.85
CA GLY A 142 3.86 -8.43 -18.05
C GLY A 142 2.80 -9.52 -17.88
N ALA A 143 3.13 -10.62 -17.22
CA ALA A 143 2.26 -11.80 -17.09
C ALA A 143 1.14 -11.65 -16.05
N ILE A 144 0.99 -10.50 -15.38
CA ILE A 144 -0.03 -10.29 -14.34
C ILE A 144 -0.99 -9.21 -14.78
N GLY A 145 -2.27 -9.54 -14.87
CA GLY A 145 -3.34 -8.66 -15.35
C GLY A 145 -4.55 -8.67 -14.43
N ARG A 146 -5.47 -7.72 -14.61
CA ARG A 146 -6.74 -7.73 -13.88
C ARG A 146 -7.54 -8.98 -14.27
N GLU A 147 -8.17 -9.61 -13.29
CA GLU A 147 -9.10 -10.70 -13.52
C GLU A 147 -10.29 -10.17 -14.33
N VAL A 148 -10.51 -10.76 -15.51
CA VAL A 148 -11.69 -10.48 -16.33
C VAL A 148 -12.79 -11.39 -15.82
N LYS A 149 -13.77 -10.82 -15.12
CA LYS A 149 -15.00 -11.55 -14.81
C LYS A 149 -15.72 -11.85 -16.13
N ARG A 150 -15.76 -13.11 -16.52
CA ARG A 150 -16.71 -13.60 -17.53
C ARG A 150 -18.13 -13.54 -16.97
#